data_AF-A0A8J9RGM7-F1
#
_entry.id   AF-A0A8J9RGM7-F1
#
_cell.length_a   1.000
_cell.length_b   1.000
_cell.length_c   1.000
_cell.angle_alpha   90.00
_cell.angle_beta   90.00
_cell.angle_gamma   90.00
#
_symmetry.space_group_name_H-M   'P 1'
#
loop_
_entity.id
_entity.type
_entity.pdbx_description
1 polymer ?
#
loop_
_entity_poly.entity_id
_entity_poly.type
_entity_poly.pdbx_seq_one_letter_code
_entity_poly.pdbx_strand_id
1 'polypeptide(L)'
;MVRTKDKGIAEKDKYATWKQNLPIMYDWIMNHNRGWPSQSCRWGEAIEDFKYKKRQYLYLSDRVDPDGADPNKLSVWTVDITKPRTAPAESLKYDEKAKSQNIKPYSTIIHPGEVNKIRECPLHPHIVVTHTDAKELYVWDIEKQPNRATDKGEQLQQLSIPDLILGGHEAVAAFALGMSSAAPLVASGGTDQKVLIWNLEDHEGGAWLSASKNKDESRGPAKYKYPAPRLEPRFKLQGHTATIEDVVWRPGSRDELASVGDDYKLLLWDSRLPSARPAAAVENAHGETDVQCVDWSTLQQELLVTGAADGSVKVWDTRHLKDAVHTFKLHDSAIMRVEWAPYKKGVFASGGEDKLIAVWDLERSERAAGAGAEESGPEAKRARTNGSGSGLPSQLMFRHAGHRSEVVDFQWHPTDPYTMVSVSDAGAGGTLQVWRISDLIWRPIDEVLKDLEEHRDFILGVQEEGKSAAGAESKQEQAGATISVPPAPEGASQKEAATTLAAAAENGAQPMDES
;
A
#
# COMPACT_ATOMS: atom_id res chain seq x y z
N MET A 1 -7.32 -45.71 -22.00
CA MET A 1 -7.35 -45.19 -20.62
C MET A 1 -7.85 -43.77 -20.69
N VAL A 2 -9.08 -43.54 -20.26
CA VAL A 2 -9.75 -42.24 -20.37
C VAL A 2 -9.00 -41.24 -19.50
N ARG A 3 -8.39 -40.21 -20.11
CA ARG A 3 -7.96 -39.00 -19.40
C ARG A 3 -9.22 -38.36 -18.84
N THR A 4 -9.52 -38.63 -17.57
CA THR A 4 -10.44 -37.82 -16.79
C THR A 4 -9.84 -36.42 -16.76
N LYS A 5 -10.43 -35.49 -17.52
CA LYS A 5 -10.23 -34.06 -17.32
C LYS A 5 -10.62 -33.78 -15.88
N ASP A 6 -9.67 -33.38 -15.05
CA ASP A 6 -9.98 -32.76 -13.77
C ASP A 6 -10.90 -31.59 -14.05
N LYS A 7 -12.16 -31.73 -13.67
CA LYS A 7 -13.11 -30.62 -13.70
C LYS A 7 -12.63 -29.66 -12.60
N GLY A 8 -11.90 -28.62 -13.01
CA GLY A 8 -11.47 -27.57 -12.10
C GLY A 8 -12.66 -27.04 -11.30
N ILE A 9 -12.46 -26.87 -9.99
CA ILE A 9 -13.45 -26.26 -9.09
C ILE A 9 -13.73 -24.83 -9.58
N ALA A 10 -15.01 -24.46 -9.71
CA ALA A 10 -15.40 -23.13 -10.17
C ALA A 10 -14.86 -22.04 -9.23
N GLU A 11 -14.55 -20.84 -9.76
CA GLU A 11 -14.03 -19.73 -8.94
C GLU A 11 -14.93 -19.37 -7.74
N LYS A 12 -16.25 -19.46 -7.92
CA LYS A 12 -17.23 -19.22 -6.84
C LYS A 12 -17.05 -20.21 -5.68
N ASP A 13 -16.76 -21.47 -6.00
CA ASP A 13 -16.57 -22.53 -5.01
C ASP A 13 -15.22 -22.38 -4.30
N LYS A 14 -14.16 -21.97 -5.03
CA LYS A 14 -12.85 -21.63 -4.42
C LYS A 14 -12.98 -20.50 -3.39
N TYR A 15 -13.73 -19.46 -3.73
CA TYR A 15 -13.91 -18.31 -2.84
C TYR A 15 -14.80 -18.62 -1.63
N ALA A 16 -15.88 -19.39 -1.82
CA ALA A 16 -16.69 -19.88 -0.71
C ALA A 16 -15.84 -20.74 0.25
N THR A 17 -14.97 -21.59 -0.30
CA THR A 17 -13.99 -22.38 0.47
C THR A 17 -13.02 -21.47 1.21
N TRP A 18 -12.47 -20.42 0.59
CA TRP A 18 -11.61 -19.44 1.26
C TRP A 18 -12.33 -18.77 2.45
N LYS A 19 -13.58 -18.31 2.26
CA LYS A 19 -14.39 -17.70 3.32
C LYS A 19 -14.61 -18.63 4.51
N GLN A 20 -14.84 -19.92 4.27
CA GLN A 20 -15.03 -20.92 5.34
C GLN A 20 -13.74 -21.17 6.15
N ASN A 21 -12.58 -20.96 5.55
CA ASN A 21 -11.27 -21.23 6.17
C ASN A 21 -10.64 -20.00 6.84
N LEU A 22 -11.29 -18.83 6.82
CA LEU A 22 -10.73 -17.60 7.40
C LEU A 22 -10.23 -17.78 8.85
N PRO A 23 -10.97 -18.47 9.76
CA PRO A 23 -10.53 -18.61 11.15
C PRO A 23 -9.25 -19.42 11.35
N ILE A 24 -8.80 -20.15 10.33
CA ILE A 24 -7.56 -20.96 10.37
C ILE A 24 -6.43 -20.21 9.66
N MET A 25 -6.77 -19.36 8.69
CA MET A 25 -5.80 -18.69 7.82
C MET A 25 -5.36 -17.32 8.34
N TYR A 26 -6.24 -16.60 9.03
CA TYR A 26 -6.01 -15.23 9.45
C TYR A 26 -6.25 -15.09 10.95
N ASP A 27 -5.47 -14.23 11.59
CA ASP A 27 -5.81 -13.79 12.96
C ASP A 27 -6.91 -12.71 12.92
N TRP A 28 -6.95 -11.90 11.86
CA TRP A 28 -8.06 -11.00 11.54
C TRP A 28 -7.98 -10.54 10.08
N ILE A 29 -9.12 -10.11 9.53
CA ILE A 29 -9.21 -9.51 8.20
C ILE A 29 -10.23 -8.37 8.19
N MET A 30 -9.85 -7.26 7.60
CA MET A 30 -10.70 -6.10 7.36
C MET A 30 -10.88 -5.95 5.86
N ASN A 31 -12.13 -5.81 5.44
CA ASN A 31 -12.47 -5.45 4.08
C ASN A 31 -13.15 -4.08 4.06
N HIS A 32 -12.75 -3.25 3.11
CA HIS A 32 -13.35 -1.95 2.86
C HIS A 32 -13.62 -1.82 1.36
N ASN A 33 -14.88 -2.04 0.99
CA ASN A 33 -15.36 -1.88 -0.37
C ASN A 33 -15.36 -0.39 -0.75
N ARG A 34 -14.70 -0.05 -1.85
CA ARG A 34 -14.50 1.32 -2.31
C ARG A 34 -15.39 1.62 -3.50
N GLY A 35 -15.83 2.86 -3.62
CA GLY A 35 -16.54 3.33 -4.81
C GLY A 35 -15.62 3.41 -6.04
N TRP A 36 -14.32 3.63 -5.81
CA TRP A 36 -13.29 3.74 -6.83
C TRP A 36 -12.06 2.90 -6.45
N PRO A 37 -11.39 2.28 -7.44
CA PRO A 37 -10.17 1.52 -7.19
C PRO A 37 -9.02 2.42 -6.72
N SER A 38 -8.04 1.81 -6.06
CA SER A 38 -6.78 2.44 -5.72
C SER A 38 -5.65 1.75 -6.47
N GLN A 39 -4.81 2.53 -7.16
CA GLN A 39 -3.62 2.02 -7.84
C GLN A 39 -2.43 1.86 -6.89
N SER A 40 -2.42 2.55 -5.75
CA SER A 40 -1.34 2.45 -4.79
C SER A 40 -1.81 2.60 -3.35
N CYS A 41 -1.20 1.84 -2.45
CA CYS A 41 -1.43 1.93 -1.01
C CYS A 41 -0.11 1.97 -0.23
N ARG A 42 -0.03 2.82 0.79
CA ARG A 42 1.14 2.94 1.68
C ARG A 42 0.74 3.15 3.12
N TRP A 43 1.36 2.41 4.04
CA TRP A 43 1.32 2.70 5.47
C TRP A 43 1.98 4.06 5.73
N GLY A 44 1.29 4.90 6.50
CA GLY A 44 1.84 6.16 6.99
C GLY A 44 2.26 6.07 8.45
N GLU A 45 2.50 7.24 9.03
CA GLU A 45 2.95 7.34 10.42
C GLU A 45 1.96 6.73 11.43
N ALA A 46 2.50 6.21 12.53
CA ALA A 46 1.70 5.80 13.67
C ALA A 46 1.17 7.04 14.41
N ILE A 47 -0.15 7.12 14.61
CA ILE A 47 -0.79 8.26 15.25
C ILE A 47 -0.94 8.01 16.75
N GLU A 48 -1.55 6.88 17.09
CA GLU A 48 -1.90 6.53 18.48
C GLU A 48 -1.62 5.06 18.73
N ASP A 49 -1.06 4.74 19.89
CA ASP A 49 -0.85 3.36 20.34
C ASP A 49 -1.73 3.07 21.55
N PHE A 50 -2.90 2.45 21.32
CA PHE A 50 -3.84 2.08 22.37
C PHE A 50 -3.47 0.73 22.98
N LYS A 51 -4.09 0.37 24.10
CA LYS A 51 -3.85 -0.91 24.78
C LYS A 51 -4.00 -2.13 23.85
N TYR A 52 -5.02 -2.16 22.99
CA TYR A 52 -5.39 -3.32 22.16
C TYR A 52 -5.39 -3.06 20.65
N LYS A 53 -5.09 -1.83 20.24
CA LYS A 53 -5.06 -1.45 18.82
C LYS A 53 -4.04 -0.34 18.59
N LYS A 54 -3.53 -0.25 17.37
CA LYS A 54 -2.66 0.83 16.93
C LYS A 54 -3.36 1.58 15.81
N ARG A 55 -3.45 2.91 15.92
CA ARG A 55 -3.98 3.75 14.86
C ARG A 55 -2.84 4.28 14.02
N GLN A 56 -2.95 4.15 12.71
CA GLN A 56 -1.98 4.65 11.76
C GLN A 56 -2.63 5.37 10.58
N TYR A 57 -1.86 6.18 9.87
CA TYR A 57 -2.25 6.67 8.56
C TYR A 57 -2.15 5.56 7.51
N LEU A 58 -3.00 5.67 6.49
CA LEU A 58 -2.93 4.90 5.25
C LEU A 58 -3.15 5.87 4.09
N TYR A 59 -2.20 5.89 3.15
CA TYR A 59 -2.28 6.68 1.93
C TYR A 59 -2.84 5.80 0.81
N LEU A 60 -3.81 6.33 0.07
CA LEU A 60 -4.45 5.67 -1.07
C LEU A 60 -4.53 6.63 -2.25
N SER A 61 -4.38 6.12 -3.46
CA SER A 61 -4.80 6.84 -4.66
C SER A 61 -6.28 6.63 -4.93
N ASP A 62 -6.96 7.68 -5.39
CA ASP A 62 -8.34 7.60 -5.88
C ASP A 62 -8.41 8.14 -7.30
N ARG A 63 -8.87 7.27 -8.20
CA ARG A 63 -9.10 7.60 -9.62
C ARG A 63 -10.48 8.21 -9.84
N VAL A 64 -10.55 9.03 -10.88
CA VAL A 64 -11.70 9.82 -11.34
C VAL A 64 -12.63 9.05 -12.27
N ASP A 65 -13.91 9.39 -12.19
CA ASP A 65 -14.96 9.08 -13.16
C ASP A 65 -14.58 9.57 -14.57
N PRO A 66 -14.67 8.76 -15.64
CA PRO A 66 -14.32 9.17 -17.01
C PRO A 66 -14.87 10.54 -17.46
N ASP A 67 -15.99 10.98 -16.89
CA ASP A 67 -16.66 12.24 -17.21
C ASP A 67 -16.06 13.49 -16.52
N GLY A 68 -15.05 13.32 -15.65
CA GLY A 68 -14.24 14.41 -15.08
C GLY A 68 -14.91 15.27 -14.01
N ALA A 69 -16.04 14.82 -13.45
CA ALA A 69 -16.82 15.58 -12.46
C ALA A 69 -16.18 15.64 -11.06
N ASP A 70 -15.35 14.66 -10.71
CA ASP A 70 -14.62 14.59 -9.43
C ASP A 70 -13.12 14.60 -9.72
N PRO A 71 -12.26 15.42 -9.07
CA PRO A 71 -10.84 15.45 -9.41
C PRO A 71 -10.06 14.26 -8.83
N ASN A 72 -8.86 14.00 -9.37
CA ASN A 72 -7.95 12.97 -8.87
C ASN A 72 -7.53 13.29 -7.44
N LYS A 73 -7.33 12.27 -6.61
CA LYS A 73 -7.02 12.49 -5.19
C LYS A 73 -5.91 11.56 -4.69
N LEU A 74 -5.09 12.13 -3.83
CA LEU A 74 -4.35 11.40 -2.81
C LEU A 74 -5.18 11.47 -1.52
N SER A 75 -5.75 10.35 -1.09
CA SER A 75 -6.55 10.30 0.14
C SER A 75 -5.74 9.74 1.31
N VAL A 76 -5.90 10.39 2.45
CA VAL A 76 -5.31 9.99 3.72
C VAL A 76 -6.42 9.42 4.59
N TRP A 77 -6.19 8.23 5.10
CA TRP A 77 -7.13 7.49 5.94
C TRP A 77 -6.49 7.20 7.29
N THR A 78 -7.33 7.02 8.31
CA THR A 78 -6.92 6.40 9.57
C THR A 78 -7.35 4.94 9.58
N VAL A 79 -6.44 4.08 10.03
CA VAL A 79 -6.69 2.63 10.16
C VAL A 79 -6.39 2.21 11.58
N ASP A 80 -7.39 1.64 12.24
CA ASP A 80 -7.25 1.00 13.55
C ASP A 80 -6.86 -0.46 13.34
N ILE A 81 -5.59 -0.79 13.57
CA ILE A 81 -5.03 -2.14 13.46
C ILE A 81 -5.13 -2.81 14.82
N THR A 82 -5.74 -3.99 14.88
CA THR A 82 -5.81 -4.75 16.13
C THR A 82 -4.46 -5.35 16.46
N LYS A 83 -4.01 -5.22 17.71
CA LYS A 83 -2.76 -5.83 18.17
C LYS A 83 -2.84 -7.37 18.10
N PRO A 84 -1.70 -8.05 17.97
CA PRO A 84 -1.67 -9.51 18.04
C PRO A 84 -2.41 -10.02 19.29
N ARG A 85 -3.17 -11.12 19.13
CA ARG A 85 -3.95 -11.77 20.22
C ARG A 85 -5.06 -10.96 20.86
N THR A 86 -5.42 -9.81 20.30
CA THR A 86 -6.53 -8.99 20.79
C THR A 86 -7.61 -8.84 19.72
N ALA A 87 -7.64 -9.68 18.69
CA ALA A 87 -8.68 -9.65 17.68
C ALA A 87 -9.95 -10.36 18.18
N PRO A 88 -11.11 -9.68 18.16
CA PRO A 88 -12.37 -10.35 18.49
C PRO A 88 -12.74 -11.33 17.37
N ALA A 89 -13.47 -12.40 17.70
CA ALA A 89 -13.90 -13.40 16.72
C ALA A 89 -14.72 -12.80 15.56
N GLU A 90 -15.42 -11.69 15.80
CA GLU A 90 -16.16 -10.91 14.79
C GLU A 90 -15.26 -10.41 13.65
N SER A 91 -13.97 -10.21 13.89
CA SER A 91 -13.01 -9.75 12.87
C SER A 91 -12.74 -10.79 11.78
N LEU A 92 -13.24 -12.01 11.93
CA LEU A 92 -13.16 -13.08 10.94
C LEU A 92 -14.48 -13.29 10.18
N LYS A 93 -15.54 -12.54 10.55
CA LYS A 93 -16.79 -12.50 9.78
C LYS A 93 -16.58 -11.60 8.57
N TYR A 94 -16.39 -12.21 7.41
CA TYR A 94 -16.10 -11.49 6.17
C TYR A 94 -17.37 -11.16 5.37
N ASP A 95 -17.58 -9.87 5.11
CA ASP A 95 -18.53 -9.37 4.13
C ASP A 95 -17.78 -8.57 3.05
N GLU A 96 -17.97 -8.99 1.80
CA GLU A 96 -17.33 -8.43 0.61
C GLU A 96 -17.81 -7.01 0.32
N LYS A 97 -19.04 -6.68 0.70
CA LYS A 97 -19.62 -5.35 0.49
C LYS A 97 -19.36 -4.41 1.68
N ALA A 98 -18.76 -4.91 2.75
CA ALA A 98 -18.54 -4.14 3.96
C ALA A 98 -17.64 -2.93 3.72
N LYS A 99 -17.96 -1.84 4.40
CA LYS A 99 -17.05 -0.72 4.65
C LYS A 99 -16.61 -0.83 6.10
N SER A 100 -15.38 -1.29 6.32
CA SER A 100 -14.83 -1.47 7.68
C SER A 100 -14.96 -0.19 8.51
N GLN A 101 -15.46 -0.31 9.73
CA GLN A 101 -15.55 0.81 10.68
C GLN A 101 -14.18 1.24 11.22
N ASN A 102 -13.16 0.39 11.05
CA ASN A 102 -11.78 0.66 11.49
C ASN A 102 -10.98 1.45 10.45
N ILE A 103 -11.53 1.68 9.26
CA ILE A 103 -10.88 2.45 8.18
C ILE A 103 -11.74 3.68 7.92
N LYS A 104 -11.23 4.86 8.27
CA LYS A 104 -11.98 6.12 8.22
C LYS A 104 -11.23 7.17 7.40
N PRO A 105 -11.92 7.94 6.54
CA PRO A 105 -11.27 9.03 5.82
C PRO A 105 -10.76 10.07 6.83
N TYR A 106 -9.57 10.60 6.58
CA TYR A 106 -8.93 11.61 7.42
C TYR A 106 -8.76 12.95 6.70
N SER A 107 -8.20 12.93 5.49
CA SER A 107 -7.98 14.13 4.67
C SER A 107 -7.89 13.74 3.20
N THR A 108 -8.07 14.72 2.31
CA THR A 108 -8.03 14.51 0.87
C THR A 108 -7.26 15.65 0.21
N ILE A 109 -6.22 15.27 -0.53
CA ILE A 109 -5.41 16.16 -1.36
C ILE A 109 -5.91 16.02 -2.80
N ILE A 110 -6.35 17.13 -3.39
CA ILE A 110 -6.70 17.20 -4.81
C ILE A 110 -5.41 17.18 -5.62
N HIS A 111 -5.32 16.26 -6.57
CA HIS A 111 -4.07 15.94 -7.24
C HIS A 111 -4.09 16.35 -8.73
N PRO A 112 -3.04 17.01 -9.24
CA PRO A 112 -2.86 17.26 -10.67
C PRO A 112 -2.41 15.99 -11.43
N GLY A 113 -3.35 15.06 -11.63
CA GLY A 113 -3.12 13.82 -12.39
C GLY A 113 -3.53 12.57 -11.65
N GLU A 114 -3.62 11.45 -12.35
CA GLU A 114 -3.95 10.15 -11.75
C GLU A 114 -2.78 9.65 -10.91
N VAL A 115 -3.01 9.36 -9.63
CA VAL A 115 -1.93 8.90 -8.73
C VAL A 115 -1.68 7.41 -8.93
N ASN A 116 -0.60 7.10 -9.63
CA ASN A 116 -0.20 5.75 -10.01
C ASN A 116 0.69 5.06 -8.96
N LYS A 117 1.58 5.82 -8.31
CA LYS A 117 2.48 5.30 -7.27
C LYS A 117 2.65 6.29 -6.13
N ILE A 118 2.68 5.77 -4.91
CA ILE A 118 2.92 6.55 -3.68
C ILE A 118 4.16 5.99 -2.97
N ARG A 119 5.03 6.88 -2.48
CA ARG A 119 6.13 6.57 -1.57
C ARG A 119 6.20 7.57 -0.43
N GLU A 120 6.18 7.06 0.79
CA GLU A 120 6.50 7.79 2.01
C GLU A 120 8.02 8.02 2.12
N CYS A 121 8.42 9.15 2.70
CA CYS A 121 9.82 9.39 3.06
C CYS A 121 10.16 8.73 4.40
N PRO A 122 11.05 7.71 4.45
CA PRO A 122 11.35 7.00 5.70
C PRO A 122 11.95 7.90 6.79
N LEU A 123 12.68 8.95 6.40
CA LEU A 123 13.30 9.90 7.32
C LEU A 123 12.35 11.03 7.75
N HIS A 124 11.30 11.28 6.98
CA HIS A 124 10.33 12.36 7.20
C HIS A 124 8.92 11.84 6.90
N PRO A 125 8.27 11.10 7.83
CA PRO A 125 7.02 10.37 7.56
C PRO A 125 5.82 11.22 7.10
N HIS A 126 5.84 12.52 7.35
CA HIS A 126 4.86 13.50 6.87
C HIS A 126 5.06 13.87 5.38
N ILE A 127 6.20 13.53 4.78
CA ILE A 127 6.51 13.78 3.38
C ILE A 127 6.15 12.56 2.54
N VAL A 128 5.34 12.78 1.51
CA VAL A 128 4.90 11.77 0.54
C VAL A 128 5.23 12.24 -0.86
N VAL A 129 5.75 11.33 -1.69
CA VAL A 129 6.01 11.56 -3.11
C VAL A 129 5.04 10.73 -3.93
N THR A 130 4.47 11.34 -4.96
CA THR A 130 3.52 10.70 -5.87
C THR A 130 4.03 10.73 -7.30
N HIS A 131 3.92 9.60 -7.99
CA HIS A 131 4.06 9.50 -9.43
C HIS A 131 2.67 9.51 -10.08
N THR A 132 2.50 10.26 -11.16
CA THR A 132 1.24 10.35 -11.90
C THR A 132 1.36 9.96 -13.37
N ASP A 133 0.34 10.25 -14.17
CA ASP A 133 0.30 10.24 -15.63
C ASP A 133 0.96 11.49 -16.28
N ALA A 134 1.73 12.27 -15.51
CA ALA A 134 2.47 13.44 -15.98
C ALA A 134 3.99 13.16 -16.10
N LYS A 135 4.72 14.12 -16.66
CA LYS A 135 6.21 14.08 -16.68
C LYS A 135 6.80 14.50 -15.34
N GLU A 136 6.02 15.26 -14.58
CA GLU A 136 6.36 15.73 -13.25
C GLU A 136 5.98 14.71 -12.18
N LEU A 137 6.78 14.68 -11.11
CA LEU A 137 6.38 14.06 -9.85
C LEU A 137 6.06 15.16 -8.83
N TYR A 138 5.26 14.82 -7.84
CA TYR A 138 4.79 15.79 -6.84
C TYR A 138 5.17 15.33 -5.44
N VAL A 139 5.69 16.26 -4.65
CA VAL A 139 6.06 16.05 -3.24
C VAL A 139 5.12 16.84 -2.36
N TRP A 140 4.60 16.17 -1.33
CA TRP A 140 3.56 16.67 -0.46
C TRP A 140 4.01 16.55 0.99
N ASP A 141 3.95 17.65 1.72
CA ASP A 141 3.92 17.64 3.17
C ASP A 141 2.46 17.51 3.62
N ILE A 142 2.09 16.29 4.04
CA ILE A 142 0.72 15.93 4.39
C ILE A 142 0.15 16.82 5.49
N GLU A 143 0.98 17.29 6.43
CA GLU A 143 0.52 18.14 7.54
C GLU A 143 0.24 19.57 7.10
N LYS A 144 0.84 20.04 6.01
CA LYS A 144 0.62 21.39 5.46
C LYS A 144 -0.59 21.46 4.53
N GLN A 145 -1.13 20.34 4.05
CA GLN A 145 -2.23 20.33 3.08
C GLN A 145 -3.59 20.61 3.75
N PRO A 146 -4.58 21.18 3.02
CA PRO A 146 -5.90 21.46 3.58
C PRO A 146 -6.60 20.19 4.07
N ASN A 147 -7.18 20.21 5.28
CA ASN A 147 -7.92 19.07 5.81
C ASN A 147 -9.40 19.19 5.50
N ARG A 148 -9.80 18.74 4.31
CA ARG A 148 -11.18 18.84 3.82
C ARG A 148 -12.20 18.01 4.60
N ALA A 149 -11.78 17.14 5.53
CA ALA A 149 -12.71 16.39 6.37
C ALA A 149 -13.17 17.19 7.59
N THR A 150 -12.30 18.05 8.14
CA THR A 150 -12.58 18.85 9.35
C THR A 150 -12.77 20.33 9.07
N ASP A 151 -12.18 20.84 7.99
CA ASP A 151 -12.20 22.25 7.64
C ASP A 151 -13.59 22.66 7.15
N LYS A 152 -14.09 23.79 7.65
CA LYS A 152 -15.40 24.37 7.26
C LYS A 152 -15.18 25.72 6.58
N GLY A 153 -16.06 26.07 5.64
CA GLY A 153 -16.04 27.39 4.99
C GLY A 153 -14.96 27.53 3.92
N GLU A 154 -14.28 28.68 3.87
CA GLU A 154 -13.32 29.06 2.80
C GLU A 154 -12.12 28.08 2.64
N GLN A 155 -11.75 27.34 3.69
CA GLN A 155 -10.67 26.36 3.65
C GLN A 155 -10.97 25.15 2.74
N LEU A 156 -12.26 24.79 2.55
CA LEU A 156 -12.66 23.77 1.56
C LEU A 156 -12.35 24.19 0.13
N GLN A 157 -12.29 25.51 -0.15
CA GLN A 157 -11.99 26.07 -1.47
C GLN A 157 -10.48 26.25 -1.72
N GLN A 158 -9.63 26.12 -0.71
CA GLN A 158 -8.18 26.23 -0.90
C GLN A 158 -7.70 25.12 -1.83
N LEU A 159 -6.94 25.47 -2.86
CA LEU A 159 -6.30 24.51 -3.76
C LEU A 159 -5.29 23.67 -2.98
N SER A 160 -5.16 22.40 -3.35
CA SER A 160 -4.03 21.60 -2.87
C SER A 160 -2.83 21.96 -3.76
N ILE A 161 -1.74 22.38 -3.14
CA ILE A 161 -0.54 22.83 -3.85
C ILE A 161 0.61 21.97 -3.36
N PRO A 162 1.32 21.28 -4.28
CA PRO A 162 2.47 20.45 -3.90
C PRO A 162 3.57 21.34 -3.30
N ASP A 163 4.30 20.80 -2.34
CA ASP A 163 5.43 21.49 -1.69
C ASP A 163 6.64 21.55 -2.63
N LEU A 164 6.79 20.56 -3.51
CA LEU A 164 7.82 20.54 -4.54
C LEU A 164 7.35 19.77 -5.78
N ILE A 165 7.73 20.25 -6.96
CA ILE A 165 7.55 19.55 -8.23
C ILE A 165 8.90 19.03 -8.69
N LEU A 166 9.02 17.72 -8.88
CA LEU A 166 10.24 17.12 -9.43
C LEU A 166 10.10 17.05 -10.95
N GLY A 167 10.93 17.82 -11.63
CA GLY A 167 11.00 17.85 -13.08
C GLY A 167 12.07 16.93 -13.64
N GLY A 168 12.04 16.69 -14.96
CA GLY A 168 13.19 16.15 -15.68
C GLY A 168 12.87 15.05 -16.69
N HIS A 169 11.75 14.32 -16.51
CA HIS A 169 11.32 13.32 -17.49
C HIS A 169 10.87 14.00 -18.79
N GLU A 170 11.18 13.36 -19.91
CA GLU A 170 10.87 13.86 -21.26
C GLU A 170 9.55 13.30 -21.81
N ALA A 171 9.07 12.19 -21.23
CA ALA A 171 7.83 11.51 -21.54
C ALA A 171 7.08 11.16 -20.24
N VAL A 172 5.87 10.63 -20.35
CA VAL A 172 5.08 10.23 -19.17
C VAL A 172 5.84 9.10 -18.46
N ALA A 173 6.19 9.34 -17.21
CA ALA A 173 6.65 8.32 -16.29
C ALA A 173 5.43 8.00 -15.42
N ALA A 174 5.15 6.75 -15.07
CA ALA A 174 3.88 6.42 -14.41
C ALA A 174 4.06 5.62 -13.11
N PHE A 175 4.88 4.58 -13.10
CA PHE A 175 4.83 3.58 -12.03
C PHE A 175 6.13 3.42 -11.23
N ALA A 176 7.29 3.65 -11.85
CA ALA A 176 8.58 3.47 -11.20
C ALA A 176 8.90 4.62 -10.25
N LEU A 177 8.75 4.39 -8.94
CA LEU A 177 9.06 5.36 -7.89
C LEU A 177 9.73 4.69 -6.69
N GLY A 178 10.90 5.18 -6.32
CA GLY A 178 11.68 4.68 -5.18
C GLY A 178 12.14 5.82 -4.27
N MET A 179 12.09 5.59 -2.96
CA MET A 179 12.59 6.51 -1.94
C MET A 179 13.71 5.84 -1.15
N SER A 180 14.83 6.53 -0.95
CA SER A 180 15.94 5.98 -0.16
C SER A 180 15.62 6.02 1.33
N SER A 181 16.05 4.98 2.06
CA SER A 181 16.01 4.96 3.53
C SER A 181 17.23 5.65 4.17
N ALA A 182 18.23 6.04 3.38
CA ALA A 182 19.49 6.62 3.87
C ALA A 182 19.52 8.16 3.79
N ALA A 183 18.66 8.73 2.97
CA ALA A 183 18.59 10.15 2.65
C ALA A 183 17.23 10.45 2.02
N PRO A 184 16.75 11.70 2.00
CA PRO A 184 15.54 12.07 1.27
C PRO A 184 15.82 12.17 -0.24
N LEU A 185 16.31 11.06 -0.81
CA LEU A 185 16.58 10.86 -2.22
C LEU A 185 15.42 10.13 -2.88
N VAL A 186 14.94 10.70 -3.98
CA VAL A 186 13.88 10.13 -4.81
C VAL A 186 14.52 9.61 -6.09
N ALA A 187 14.14 8.41 -6.51
CA ALA A 187 14.44 7.86 -7.83
C ALA A 187 13.14 7.59 -8.58
N SER A 188 13.13 7.87 -9.88
CA SER A 188 12.01 7.57 -10.76
C SER A 188 12.48 7.01 -12.09
N GLY A 189 11.68 6.14 -12.69
CA GLY A 189 11.86 5.64 -14.05
C GLY A 189 10.70 6.06 -14.95
N GLY A 190 10.95 6.24 -16.24
CA GLY A 190 9.93 6.68 -17.19
C GLY A 190 9.96 5.95 -18.53
N THR A 191 8.96 6.25 -19.37
CA THR A 191 8.93 5.81 -20.78
C THR A 191 10.01 6.49 -21.63
N ASP A 192 10.68 7.51 -21.08
CA ASP A 192 11.88 8.12 -21.64
C ASP A 192 13.17 7.31 -21.37
N GLN A 193 13.03 6.10 -20.80
CA GLN A 193 14.09 5.11 -20.63
C GLN A 193 15.22 5.57 -19.69
N LYS A 194 14.94 6.58 -18.86
CA LYS A 194 15.89 7.20 -17.93
C LYS A 194 15.49 6.92 -16.50
N VAL A 195 16.47 6.57 -15.66
CA VAL A 195 16.32 6.66 -14.21
C VAL A 195 16.79 8.05 -13.78
N LEU A 196 15.91 8.82 -13.17
CA LEU A 196 16.20 10.15 -12.66
C LEU A 196 16.30 10.10 -11.13
N ILE A 197 17.24 10.85 -10.56
CA ILE A 197 17.45 10.93 -9.11
C ILE A 197 17.40 12.39 -8.66
N TRP A 198 16.61 12.68 -7.64
CA TRP A 198 16.52 13.99 -6.98
C TRP A 198 16.92 13.86 -5.51
N ASN A 199 17.48 14.93 -4.94
CA ASN A 199 17.70 15.08 -3.52
C ASN A 199 16.81 16.19 -2.98
N LEU A 200 15.84 15.85 -2.12
CA LEU A 200 14.89 16.84 -1.61
C LEU A 200 15.56 17.92 -0.73
N GLU A 201 16.74 17.63 -0.17
CA GLU A 201 17.57 18.59 0.56
C GLU A 201 18.15 19.70 -0.35
N ASP A 202 18.22 19.48 -1.66
CA ASP A 202 18.75 20.49 -2.59
C ASP A 202 17.78 21.69 -2.72
N HIS A 203 16.51 21.53 -2.33
CA HIS A 203 15.55 22.63 -2.19
C HIS A 203 15.67 23.29 -0.82
N GLU A 204 15.96 24.61 -0.80
CA GLU A 204 16.10 25.43 0.42
C GLU A 204 17.04 24.84 1.49
N GLY A 205 18.04 24.03 1.07
CA GLY A 205 18.96 23.35 1.99
C GLY A 205 18.29 22.33 2.91
N GLY A 206 17.10 21.83 2.56
CA GLY A 206 16.37 20.80 3.33
C GLY A 206 15.66 21.31 4.58
N ALA A 207 15.69 22.61 4.87
CA ALA A 207 15.04 23.17 6.06
C ALA A 207 13.52 22.91 6.09
N TRP A 208 12.89 22.81 4.92
CA TRP A 208 11.46 22.57 4.75
C TRP A 208 11.01 21.14 5.10
N LEU A 209 11.94 20.16 5.12
CA LEU A 209 11.69 18.76 5.47
C LEU A 209 11.56 18.54 7.00
N SER A 210 12.05 19.48 7.81
CA SER A 210 11.89 19.36 9.26
C SER A 210 10.43 19.61 9.65
N ALA A 211 9.80 18.62 10.29
CA ALA A 211 8.45 18.77 10.83
C ALA A 211 8.42 19.95 11.81
N SER A 212 7.46 20.87 11.64
CA SER A 212 7.31 22.00 12.55
C SER A 212 6.78 21.52 13.90
N LYS A 213 7.67 21.10 14.81
CA LYS A 213 7.29 20.69 16.17
C LYS A 213 6.65 21.82 16.99
N ASN A 214 6.84 23.07 16.58
CA ASN A 214 6.06 24.16 17.09
C ASN A 214 4.85 24.35 16.16
N LYS A 215 3.66 24.06 16.70
CA LYS A 215 2.43 24.80 16.34
C LYS A 215 2.61 26.26 16.80
N ASP A 216 3.59 26.95 16.24
CA ASP A 216 3.69 28.38 16.43
C ASP A 216 2.52 28.96 15.63
N GLU A 217 1.45 29.36 16.33
CA GLU A 217 0.29 30.04 15.75
C GLU A 217 0.69 31.32 14.98
N SER A 218 1.96 31.76 15.09
CA SER A 218 2.54 32.85 14.31
C SER A 218 3.02 32.47 12.90
N ARG A 219 3.17 31.17 12.59
CA ARG A 219 3.17 30.68 11.20
C ARG A 219 1.76 30.22 10.86
N GLY A 220 0.91 31.20 10.52
CA GLY A 220 -0.32 30.91 9.78
C GLY A 220 -0.03 30.01 8.57
N PRO A 221 -1.06 29.35 8.00
CA PRO A 221 -0.89 28.33 6.95
C PRO A 221 0.13 28.85 5.95
N ALA A 222 1.17 28.06 5.68
CA ALA A 222 2.18 28.42 4.69
C ALA A 222 1.41 28.95 3.48
N LYS A 223 1.50 30.26 3.23
CA LYS A 223 0.75 30.90 2.15
C LYS A 223 1.23 30.20 0.89
N TYR A 224 0.44 29.27 0.38
CA TYR A 224 0.82 28.40 -0.72
C TYR A 224 1.32 29.28 -1.86
N LYS A 225 2.63 29.27 -2.09
CA LYS A 225 3.23 30.10 -3.14
C LYS A 225 3.03 29.34 -4.44
N TYR A 226 2.01 29.72 -5.20
CA TYR A 226 1.78 29.20 -6.54
C TYR A 226 2.59 30.00 -7.57
N PRO A 227 3.22 29.35 -8.57
CA PRO A 227 3.36 27.90 -8.71
C PRO A 227 4.34 27.33 -7.68
N ALA A 228 4.15 26.06 -7.33
CA ALA A 228 5.06 25.32 -6.46
C ALA A 228 6.49 25.34 -7.01
N PRO A 229 7.53 25.33 -6.15
CA PRO A 229 8.91 25.31 -6.61
C PRO A 229 9.19 24.03 -7.40
N ARG A 230 10.12 24.12 -8.36
CA ARG A 230 10.55 23.00 -9.20
C ARG A 230 11.99 22.61 -8.88
N LEU A 231 12.26 21.31 -8.77
CA LEU A 231 13.59 20.74 -8.59
C LEU A 231 13.95 19.86 -9.79
N GLU A 232 15.14 20.08 -10.35
CA GLU A 232 15.70 19.30 -11.44
C GLU A 232 16.52 18.11 -10.90
N PRO A 233 16.67 17.02 -11.68
CA PRO A 233 17.32 15.81 -11.19
C PRO A 233 18.82 16.04 -11.07
N ARG A 234 19.40 15.51 -10.00
CA ARG A 234 20.84 15.49 -9.76
C ARG A 234 21.56 14.51 -10.68
N PHE A 235 20.93 13.37 -10.94
CA PHE A 235 21.47 12.35 -11.84
C PHE A 235 20.42 11.93 -12.88
N LYS A 236 20.90 11.68 -14.10
CA LYS A 236 20.12 11.08 -15.19
C LYS A 236 20.88 9.85 -15.65
N LEU A 237 20.38 8.66 -15.32
CA LEU A 237 21.03 7.39 -15.62
C LEU A 237 20.37 6.77 -16.86
N GLN A 238 21.20 6.22 -17.75
CA GLN A 238 20.79 5.66 -19.03
C GLN A 238 21.34 4.25 -19.20
N GLY A 239 20.47 3.33 -19.59
CA GLY A 239 20.82 1.92 -19.77
C GLY A 239 19.66 1.06 -20.22
N HIS A 240 18.44 1.39 -19.79
CA HIS A 240 17.24 0.78 -20.33
C HIS A 240 17.00 1.22 -21.78
N THR A 241 16.32 0.36 -22.54
CA THR A 241 15.95 0.58 -23.94
C THR A 241 14.44 0.59 -24.18
N ALA A 242 13.64 0.46 -23.12
CA ALA A 242 12.19 0.54 -23.12
C ALA A 242 11.69 1.15 -21.78
N THR A 243 10.39 1.10 -21.52
CA THR A 243 9.78 1.63 -20.28
C THR A 243 10.42 1.03 -19.05
N ILE A 244 10.61 1.86 -18.03
CA ILE A 244 11.06 1.42 -16.71
C ILE A 244 9.82 1.25 -15.83
N GLU A 245 9.59 0.03 -15.35
CA GLU A 245 8.37 -0.35 -14.64
C GLU A 245 8.52 -0.17 -13.12
N ASP A 246 9.71 -0.44 -12.57
CA ASP A 246 9.96 -0.23 -11.14
C ASP A 246 11.42 0.11 -10.84
N VAL A 247 11.62 0.81 -9.71
CA VAL A 247 12.92 1.24 -9.21
C VAL A 247 12.97 1.17 -7.69
N VAL A 248 14.04 0.60 -7.15
CA VAL A 248 14.21 0.40 -5.71
C VAL A 248 15.63 0.76 -5.28
N TRP A 249 15.76 1.51 -4.19
CA TRP A 249 17.05 1.80 -3.59
C TRP A 249 17.58 0.59 -2.83
N ARG A 250 18.89 0.38 -2.86
CA ARG A 250 19.52 -0.53 -1.91
C ARG A 250 19.29 0.00 -0.48
N PRO A 251 18.79 -0.80 0.46
CA PRO A 251 18.51 -0.36 1.82
C PRO A 251 19.75 0.24 2.49
N GLY A 252 19.62 1.47 3.00
CA GLY A 252 20.71 2.21 3.63
C GLY A 252 21.75 2.81 2.69
N SER A 253 21.59 2.69 1.36
CA SER A 253 22.48 3.31 0.38
C SER A 253 21.96 4.68 -0.11
N ARG A 254 22.91 5.59 -0.39
CA ARG A 254 22.66 6.88 -1.05
C ARG A 254 22.99 6.84 -2.54
N ASP A 255 23.64 5.78 -2.99
CA ASP A 255 24.28 5.72 -4.31
C ASP A 255 23.79 4.54 -5.15
N GLU A 256 23.36 3.46 -4.50
CA GLU A 256 23.03 2.19 -5.17
C GLU A 256 21.52 1.98 -5.24
N LEU A 257 21.04 1.61 -6.43
CA LEU A 257 19.64 1.27 -6.68
C LEU A 257 19.53 0.23 -7.82
N ALA A 258 18.38 -0.41 -7.93
CA ALA A 258 18.04 -1.34 -9.00
C ALA A 258 16.82 -0.84 -9.77
N SER A 259 16.74 -1.13 -11.07
CA SER A 259 15.56 -0.89 -11.89
C SER A 259 15.27 -2.04 -12.83
N VAL A 260 14.01 -2.15 -13.24
CA VAL A 260 13.50 -3.16 -14.16
C VAL A 260 12.54 -2.54 -15.18
N GLY A 261 12.33 -3.21 -16.31
CA GLY A 261 11.46 -2.68 -17.35
C GLY A 261 11.09 -3.62 -18.49
N ASP A 262 10.43 -3.06 -19.49
CA ASP A 262 9.91 -3.70 -20.72
C ASP A 262 11.02 -4.20 -21.66
N ASP A 263 12.27 -3.83 -21.39
CA ASP A 263 13.44 -4.33 -22.12
C ASP A 263 13.99 -5.64 -21.55
N TYR A 264 13.26 -6.24 -20.61
CA TYR A 264 13.54 -7.52 -19.97
C TYR A 264 14.76 -7.51 -19.04
N LYS A 265 15.26 -6.33 -18.69
CA LYS A 265 16.50 -6.18 -17.92
C LYS A 265 16.24 -5.97 -16.44
N LEU A 266 17.18 -6.47 -15.64
CA LEU A 266 17.43 -5.98 -14.28
C LEU A 266 18.76 -5.22 -14.32
N LEU A 267 18.72 -3.92 -14.04
CA LEU A 267 19.89 -3.05 -14.02
C LEU A 267 20.21 -2.63 -12.59
N LEU A 268 21.49 -2.75 -12.20
CA LEU A 268 22.01 -2.20 -10.96
C LEU A 268 22.80 -0.93 -11.25
N TRP A 269 22.58 0.08 -10.45
CA TRP A 269 23.16 1.40 -10.63
C TRP A 269 24.01 1.79 -9.43
N ASP A 270 25.02 2.60 -9.69
CA ASP A 270 25.82 3.28 -8.69
C ASP A 270 26.04 4.72 -9.17
N SER A 271 25.42 5.68 -8.50
CA SER A 271 25.44 7.10 -8.89
C SER A 271 26.85 7.74 -8.80
N ARG A 272 27.80 7.07 -8.14
CA ARG A 272 29.20 7.51 -8.07
C ARG A 272 29.97 7.21 -9.36
N LEU A 273 29.45 6.34 -10.22
CA LEU A 273 30.09 6.01 -11.48
C LEU A 273 29.93 7.17 -12.49
N PRO A 274 31.02 7.59 -13.15
CA PRO A 274 31.01 8.79 -13.99
C PRO A 274 30.21 8.64 -15.29
N SER A 275 29.92 7.40 -15.72
CA SER A 275 29.36 7.12 -17.05
C SER A 275 27.84 7.18 -17.13
N ALA A 276 27.12 7.46 -16.03
CA ALA A 276 25.64 7.38 -15.96
C ALA A 276 25.06 6.06 -16.50
N ARG A 277 25.89 5.01 -16.56
CA ARG A 277 25.59 3.67 -17.06
C ARG A 277 25.39 2.72 -15.88
N PRO A 278 24.67 1.60 -16.07
CA PRO A 278 24.52 0.61 -15.02
C PRO A 278 25.88 0.04 -14.58
N ALA A 279 26.03 -0.20 -13.28
CA ALA A 279 27.17 -0.86 -12.68
C ALA A 279 27.17 -2.37 -13.00
N ALA A 280 25.99 -2.97 -13.09
CA ALA A 280 25.79 -4.35 -13.53
C ALA A 280 24.44 -4.47 -14.25
N ALA A 281 24.31 -5.49 -15.10
CA ALA A 281 23.09 -5.77 -15.84
C ALA A 281 22.84 -7.27 -15.92
N VAL A 282 21.59 -7.66 -15.78
CA VAL A 282 21.08 -8.99 -16.16
C VAL A 282 20.21 -8.79 -17.39
N GLU A 283 20.69 -9.28 -18.52
CA GLU A 283 19.93 -9.32 -19.77
C GLU A 283 18.93 -10.48 -19.72
N ASN A 284 17.69 -10.24 -20.18
CA ASN A 284 16.61 -11.23 -20.17
C ASN A 284 16.39 -11.88 -18.79
N ALA A 285 16.23 -11.06 -17.75
CA ALA A 285 16.08 -11.51 -16.36
C ALA A 285 14.97 -12.57 -16.23
N HIS A 286 13.87 -12.44 -16.99
CA HIS A 286 12.77 -13.42 -17.03
C HIS A 286 12.58 -14.09 -18.39
N GLY A 287 13.58 -14.05 -19.29
CA GLY A 287 13.41 -14.36 -20.71
C GLY A 287 12.93 -13.13 -21.47
N GLU A 288 12.27 -13.32 -22.62
CA GLU A 288 11.71 -12.24 -23.44
C GLU A 288 10.33 -11.82 -22.90
N THR A 289 10.29 -11.31 -21.68
CA THR A 289 9.06 -10.87 -20.99
C THR A 289 9.33 -9.69 -20.07
N ASP A 290 8.37 -8.76 -20.01
CA ASP A 290 8.45 -7.53 -19.23
C ASP A 290 8.67 -7.83 -17.75
N VAL A 291 9.61 -7.10 -17.14
CA VAL A 291 9.91 -7.22 -15.71
C VAL A 291 9.24 -6.06 -15.00
N GLN A 292 8.12 -6.35 -14.35
CA GLN A 292 7.15 -5.36 -13.87
C GLN A 292 7.49 -4.77 -12.49
N CYS A 293 8.20 -5.51 -11.64
CA CYS A 293 8.47 -5.07 -10.28
C CYS A 293 9.78 -5.64 -9.72
N VAL A 294 10.38 -4.88 -8.81
CA VAL A 294 11.62 -5.26 -8.11
C VAL A 294 11.60 -4.79 -6.66
N ASP A 295 12.14 -5.60 -5.76
CA ASP A 295 12.40 -5.18 -4.39
C ASP A 295 13.73 -5.72 -3.84
N TRP A 296 14.35 -4.93 -2.96
CA TRP A 296 15.68 -5.19 -2.41
C TRP A 296 15.59 -5.47 -0.90
N SER A 297 16.06 -6.65 -0.50
CA SER A 297 15.91 -7.09 0.89
C SER A 297 16.64 -6.18 1.88
N THR A 298 15.91 -5.71 2.89
CA THR A 298 16.45 -4.89 4.00
C THR A 298 17.26 -5.70 5.00
N LEU A 299 17.03 -7.01 5.07
CA LEU A 299 17.66 -7.91 6.05
C LEU A 299 18.77 -8.80 5.45
N GLN A 300 18.80 -8.94 4.12
CA GLN A 300 19.81 -9.67 3.34
C GLN A 300 20.17 -8.84 2.10
N GLN A 301 20.99 -7.82 2.28
CA GLN A 301 21.27 -6.80 1.25
C GLN A 301 21.91 -7.34 -0.03
N GLU A 302 22.35 -8.59 -0.06
CA GLU A 302 22.77 -9.23 -1.31
C GLU A 302 21.59 -9.64 -2.20
N LEU A 303 20.36 -9.72 -1.67
CA LEU A 303 19.21 -10.31 -2.35
C LEU A 303 18.27 -9.27 -2.96
N LEU A 304 17.89 -9.52 -4.20
CA LEU A 304 16.81 -8.86 -4.92
C LEU A 304 15.72 -9.89 -5.25
N VAL A 305 14.48 -9.42 -5.36
CA VAL A 305 13.38 -10.19 -5.93
C VAL A 305 12.78 -9.41 -7.09
N THR A 306 12.44 -10.09 -8.18
CA THR A 306 11.79 -9.51 -9.35
C THR A 306 10.55 -10.32 -9.73
N GLY A 307 9.53 -9.63 -10.23
CA GLY A 307 8.31 -10.22 -10.78
C GLY A 307 8.12 -9.79 -12.23
N ALA A 308 7.58 -10.68 -13.05
CA ALA A 308 7.41 -10.45 -14.49
C ALA A 308 5.97 -10.64 -14.98
N ALA A 309 5.70 -10.17 -16.20
CA ALA A 309 4.41 -10.26 -16.87
C ALA A 309 3.96 -11.71 -17.13
N ASP A 310 4.91 -12.65 -17.24
CA ASP A 310 4.60 -14.06 -17.40
C ASP A 310 4.12 -14.73 -16.10
N GLY A 311 4.15 -14.06 -14.95
CA GLY A 311 3.80 -14.63 -13.64
C GLY A 311 4.95 -15.34 -12.93
N SER A 312 6.18 -15.27 -13.46
CA SER A 312 7.36 -15.79 -12.77
C SER A 312 7.92 -14.78 -11.77
N VAL A 313 8.42 -15.31 -10.66
CA VAL A 313 9.12 -14.55 -9.62
C VAL A 313 10.52 -15.12 -9.47
N LYS A 314 11.54 -14.26 -9.48
CA LYS A 314 12.94 -14.68 -9.36
C LYS A 314 13.64 -13.96 -8.22
N VAL A 315 14.52 -14.69 -7.53
CA VAL A 315 15.40 -14.15 -6.50
C VAL A 315 16.82 -14.15 -7.02
N TRP A 316 17.52 -13.03 -6.86
CA TRP A 316 18.87 -12.80 -7.39
C TRP A 316 19.84 -12.50 -6.26
N ASP A 317 21.08 -12.99 -6.37
CA ASP A 317 22.20 -12.56 -5.52
C ASP A 317 23.03 -11.55 -6.31
N THR A 318 23.08 -10.32 -5.83
CA THR A 318 23.84 -9.20 -6.44
C THR A 318 25.34 -9.47 -6.57
N ARG A 319 25.89 -10.41 -5.79
CA ARG A 319 27.28 -10.86 -5.90
C ARG A 319 27.49 -11.83 -7.06
N HIS A 320 26.42 -12.48 -7.53
CA HIS A 320 26.44 -13.53 -8.55
C HIS A 320 25.21 -13.44 -9.47
N LEU A 321 25.13 -12.36 -10.26
CA LEU A 321 23.98 -12.03 -11.11
C LEU A 321 23.83 -12.88 -12.39
N LYS A 322 24.67 -13.89 -12.59
CA LYS A 322 24.64 -14.71 -13.81
C LYS A 322 23.36 -15.53 -13.91
N ASP A 323 22.91 -16.08 -12.78
CA ASP A 323 21.76 -16.99 -12.69
C ASP A 323 20.92 -16.62 -11.47
N ALA A 324 19.60 -16.77 -11.56
CA ALA A 324 18.72 -16.57 -10.42
C ALA A 324 18.95 -17.68 -9.37
N VAL A 325 18.96 -17.30 -8.09
CA VAL A 325 19.08 -18.22 -6.95
C VAL A 325 17.82 -19.08 -6.84
N HIS A 326 16.65 -18.46 -7.04
CA HIS A 326 15.37 -19.15 -7.08
C HIS A 326 14.51 -18.63 -8.23
N THR A 327 13.70 -19.52 -8.79
CA THR A 327 12.65 -19.20 -9.76
C THR A 327 11.36 -19.87 -9.31
N PHE A 328 10.31 -19.09 -9.12
CA PHE A 328 9.00 -19.53 -8.71
C PHE A 328 8.01 -19.33 -9.86
N LYS A 329 7.24 -20.37 -10.15
CA LYS A 329 6.15 -20.34 -11.13
C LYS A 329 4.89 -20.90 -10.47
N LEU A 330 4.14 -20.00 -9.85
CA LEU A 330 2.88 -20.31 -9.16
C LEU A 330 1.74 -19.46 -9.68
N HIS A 331 1.97 -18.16 -9.86
CA HIS A 331 1.02 -17.24 -10.46
C HIS A 331 0.83 -17.58 -11.95
N ASP A 332 -0.41 -17.42 -12.43
CA ASP A 332 -0.80 -17.69 -13.82
C ASP A 332 -0.99 -16.43 -14.67
N SER A 333 -0.81 -15.25 -14.07
CA SER A 333 -0.85 -13.93 -14.72
C SER A 333 0.27 -13.01 -14.20
N ALA A 334 0.36 -11.78 -14.72
CA ALA A 334 1.43 -10.84 -14.44
C ALA A 334 1.60 -10.55 -12.93
N ILE A 335 2.85 -10.44 -12.50
CA ILE A 335 3.20 -10.01 -11.13
C ILE A 335 3.27 -8.49 -11.10
N MET A 336 2.28 -7.85 -10.47
CA MET A 336 2.25 -6.39 -10.34
C MET A 336 3.14 -5.88 -9.23
N ARG A 337 3.40 -6.72 -8.21
CA ARG A 337 4.25 -6.33 -7.08
C ARG A 337 4.94 -7.49 -6.39
N VAL A 338 6.15 -7.22 -5.95
CA VAL A 338 6.94 -8.05 -5.02
C VAL A 338 7.41 -7.18 -3.85
N GLU A 339 7.49 -7.74 -2.64
CA GLU A 339 8.00 -7.01 -1.46
C GLU A 339 8.59 -7.96 -0.40
N TRP A 340 9.84 -7.74 -0.02
CA TRP A 340 10.50 -8.40 1.10
C TRP A 340 9.87 -7.99 2.43
N ALA A 341 9.69 -8.95 3.33
CA ALA A 341 9.23 -8.66 4.68
C ALA A 341 10.33 -7.91 5.46
N PRO A 342 10.03 -6.76 6.09
CA PRO A 342 11.04 -5.98 6.80
C PRO A 342 11.46 -6.57 8.15
N TYR A 343 10.81 -7.65 8.59
CA TYR A 343 10.96 -8.23 9.93
C TYR A 343 11.50 -9.67 9.93
N LYS A 344 11.60 -10.35 8.79
CA LYS A 344 12.10 -11.73 8.71
C LYS A 344 12.91 -11.99 7.43
N LYS A 345 14.12 -12.51 7.60
CA LYS A 345 15.00 -12.93 6.51
C LYS A 345 14.35 -14.02 5.66
N GLY A 346 14.62 -14.01 4.36
CA GLY A 346 14.10 -15.01 3.44
C GLY A 346 12.59 -14.96 3.18
N VAL A 347 11.85 -14.01 3.77
CA VAL A 347 10.40 -13.89 3.56
C VAL A 347 10.08 -12.72 2.65
N PHE A 348 9.25 -12.97 1.64
CA PHE A 348 8.73 -11.94 0.74
C PHE A 348 7.31 -12.30 0.27
N ALA A 349 6.60 -11.33 -0.29
CA ALA A 349 5.32 -11.51 -0.93
C ALA A 349 5.40 -11.19 -2.43
N SER A 350 4.54 -11.84 -3.22
CA SER A 350 4.29 -11.53 -4.62
C SER A 350 2.79 -11.54 -4.89
N GLY A 351 2.30 -10.68 -5.76
CA GLY A 351 0.90 -10.64 -6.14
C GLY A 351 0.66 -9.86 -7.42
N GLY A 352 -0.49 -10.09 -8.05
CA GLY A 352 -0.79 -9.44 -9.32
C GLY A 352 -2.15 -9.76 -9.89
N GLU A 353 -2.20 -9.88 -11.23
CA GLU A 353 -3.43 -9.98 -12.02
C GLU A 353 -4.21 -11.27 -11.79
N ASP A 354 -3.57 -12.30 -11.24
CA ASP A 354 -4.22 -13.55 -10.86
C ASP A 354 -5.09 -13.43 -9.60
N LYS A 355 -5.19 -12.22 -9.03
CA LYS A 355 -6.02 -11.86 -7.86
C LYS A 355 -5.48 -12.46 -6.55
N LEU A 356 -4.27 -13.02 -6.57
CA LEU A 356 -3.67 -13.71 -5.44
C LEU A 356 -2.47 -12.95 -4.90
N ILE A 357 -2.22 -13.10 -3.60
CA ILE A 357 -0.94 -12.72 -2.99
C ILE A 357 -0.34 -13.97 -2.38
N ALA A 358 0.84 -14.36 -2.84
CA ALA A 358 1.62 -15.46 -2.31
C ALA A 358 2.69 -14.92 -1.36
N VAL A 359 2.86 -15.57 -0.21
CA VAL A 359 3.94 -15.29 0.75
C VAL A 359 4.88 -16.47 0.74
N TRP A 360 6.16 -16.18 0.58
CA TRP A 360 7.24 -17.13 0.40
C TRP A 360 8.18 -17.07 1.59
N ASP A 361 8.71 -18.22 1.99
CA ASP A 361 9.75 -18.36 3.00
C ASP A 361 10.85 -19.26 2.43
N LEU A 362 11.99 -18.66 2.07
CA LEU A 362 13.12 -19.36 1.46
C LEU A 362 13.72 -20.42 2.40
N GLU A 363 13.73 -20.16 3.71
CA GLU A 363 14.27 -21.07 4.74
C GLU A 363 13.36 -22.28 4.97
N ARG A 364 12.08 -22.23 4.58
CA ARG A 364 11.14 -23.34 4.73
C ARG A 364 11.60 -24.60 3.98
N SER A 365 12.25 -24.42 2.84
CA SER A 365 12.79 -25.52 2.05
C SER A 365 13.97 -26.23 2.73
N GLU A 366 14.81 -25.49 3.47
CA GLU A 366 15.96 -26.02 4.20
C GLU A 366 15.52 -26.85 5.41
N ARG A 367 14.47 -26.40 6.12
CA ARG A 367 13.88 -27.15 7.25
C ARG A 367 13.26 -28.47 6.80
N ALA A 368 12.58 -28.48 5.66
CA ALA A 368 12.03 -29.70 5.06
C ALA A 368 13.14 -30.66 4.60
N ALA A 369 14.26 -30.15 4.09
CA ALA A 369 15.41 -30.95 3.68
C ALA A 369 16.18 -31.56 4.87
N GLY A 370 16.28 -30.85 6.00
CA GLY A 370 16.95 -31.32 7.22
C GLY A 370 16.16 -32.41 7.97
N ALA A 371 14.82 -32.32 8.00
CA ALA A 371 13.96 -33.31 8.64
C ALA A 371 13.90 -34.66 7.89
N GLY A 372 14.25 -34.69 6.60
CA GLY A 372 14.30 -35.90 5.77
C GLY A 372 15.67 -36.59 5.70
N ALA A 373 16.66 -36.13 6.46
CA ALA A 373 18.04 -36.67 6.39
C ALA A 373 18.23 -38.02 7.13
N GLU A 374 17.24 -38.49 7.90
CA GLU A 374 17.30 -39.80 8.56
C GLU A 374 16.84 -40.97 7.65
N GLU A 375 16.17 -40.71 6.53
CA GLU A 375 15.79 -41.77 5.57
C GLU A 375 16.62 -41.70 4.28
N SER A 376 17.80 -42.34 4.34
CA SER A 376 18.74 -42.49 3.22
C SER A 376 18.30 -43.58 2.23
N GLY A 377 17.21 -43.31 1.49
CA GLY A 377 16.74 -44.17 0.39
C GLY A 377 16.78 -43.50 -0.99
N PRO A 378 16.88 -44.26 -2.11
CA PRO A 378 16.91 -43.71 -3.47
C PRO A 378 15.63 -42.96 -3.90
N GLU A 379 14.53 -43.08 -3.14
CA GLU A 379 13.31 -42.29 -3.31
C GLU A 379 13.46 -40.83 -2.85
N ALA A 380 14.36 -40.53 -1.90
CA ALA A 380 14.60 -39.19 -1.37
C ALA A 380 15.23 -38.23 -2.41
N LYS A 381 15.82 -38.75 -3.50
CA LYS A 381 16.33 -37.91 -4.60
C LYS A 381 15.22 -37.49 -5.58
N ARG A 382 14.12 -38.24 -5.69
CA ARG A 382 12.94 -37.86 -6.51
C ARG A 382 12.04 -36.83 -5.80
N ALA A 383 12.02 -36.82 -4.47
CA ALA A 383 11.32 -35.82 -3.67
C ALA A 383 12.00 -34.43 -3.65
N ARG A 384 13.25 -34.33 -4.11
CA ARG A 384 13.97 -33.04 -4.18
C ARG A 384 13.58 -32.17 -5.38
N THR A 385 13.05 -32.78 -6.44
CA THR A 385 12.65 -32.06 -7.67
C THR A 385 11.14 -31.85 -7.77
N ASN A 386 10.36 -32.65 -7.05
CA ASN A 386 8.92 -32.49 -6.93
C ASN A 386 8.63 -32.15 -5.48
N GLY A 387 8.22 -30.90 -5.21
CA GLY A 387 7.73 -30.45 -3.91
C GLY A 387 6.66 -31.40 -3.35
N SER A 388 6.28 -31.18 -2.09
CA SER A 388 5.21 -31.90 -1.38
C SER A 388 4.13 -32.44 -2.34
N GLY A 389 3.60 -33.64 -2.14
CA GLY A 389 2.66 -34.31 -3.07
C GLY A 389 1.42 -33.52 -3.55
N SER A 390 1.24 -32.28 -3.10
CA SER A 390 0.36 -31.23 -3.63
C SER A 390 0.84 -30.56 -4.94
N GLY A 391 2.09 -30.73 -5.37
CA GLY A 391 2.66 -30.05 -6.54
C GLY A 391 3.01 -28.57 -6.31
N LEU A 392 2.87 -28.06 -5.08
CA LEU A 392 3.22 -26.69 -4.73
C LEU A 392 4.71 -26.54 -4.34
N PRO A 393 5.35 -25.39 -4.60
CA PRO A 393 6.72 -25.13 -4.17
C PRO A 393 6.86 -25.20 -2.63
N SER A 394 7.94 -25.81 -2.14
CA SER A 394 8.18 -25.97 -0.70
C SER A 394 8.35 -24.66 0.08
N GLN A 395 8.73 -23.59 -0.62
CA GLN A 395 8.93 -22.25 -0.09
C GLN A 395 7.62 -21.48 0.04
N LEU A 396 6.52 -21.94 -0.58
CA LEU A 396 5.22 -21.29 -0.43
C LEU A 396 4.74 -21.45 1.02
N MET A 397 4.65 -20.33 1.73
CA MET A 397 4.23 -20.29 3.14
C MET A 397 2.72 -20.03 3.26
N PHE A 398 2.20 -19.07 2.50
CA PHE A 398 0.81 -18.65 2.58
C PHE A 398 0.31 -18.13 1.24
N ARG A 399 -1.00 -18.21 1.01
CA ARG A 399 -1.64 -17.62 -0.17
C ARG A 399 -2.95 -16.94 0.21
N HIS A 400 -2.97 -15.63 0.08
CA HIS A 400 -4.16 -14.82 0.23
C HIS A 400 -4.99 -14.86 -1.05
N ALA A 401 -6.29 -15.20 -0.93
CA ALA A 401 -7.24 -15.31 -2.04
C ALA A 401 -8.55 -14.54 -1.76
N GLY A 402 -8.44 -13.42 -1.03
CA GLY A 402 -9.57 -12.61 -0.62
C GLY A 402 -10.06 -11.60 -1.66
N HIS A 403 -9.18 -11.17 -2.56
CA HIS A 403 -9.53 -10.26 -3.65
C HIS A 403 -10.33 -10.96 -4.75
N ARG A 404 -11.19 -10.19 -5.41
CA ARG A 404 -12.07 -10.64 -6.50
C ARG A 404 -11.64 -10.17 -7.88
N SER A 405 -10.65 -9.29 -7.90
CA SER A 405 -10.07 -8.65 -9.06
C SER A 405 -8.56 -8.52 -8.85
N GLU A 406 -7.87 -8.00 -9.86
CA GLU A 406 -6.42 -7.93 -9.95
C GLU A 406 -5.85 -7.16 -8.75
N VAL A 407 -4.81 -7.69 -8.12
CA VAL A 407 -4.10 -7.02 -7.03
C VAL A 407 -3.07 -6.10 -7.65
N VAL A 408 -3.21 -4.79 -7.45
CA VAL A 408 -2.38 -3.78 -8.11
C VAL A 408 -1.27 -3.22 -7.20
N ASP A 409 -1.51 -3.17 -5.88
CA ASP A 409 -0.49 -2.78 -4.90
C ASP A 409 -0.76 -3.46 -3.55
N PHE A 410 0.31 -3.65 -2.78
CA PHE A 410 0.27 -4.13 -1.40
C PHE A 410 1.52 -3.70 -0.64
N GLN A 411 1.46 -3.68 0.68
CA GLN A 411 2.63 -3.38 1.51
C GLN A 411 2.57 -4.15 2.82
N TRP A 412 3.70 -4.73 3.22
CA TRP A 412 3.88 -5.24 4.57
C TRP A 412 3.75 -4.09 5.57
N HIS A 413 3.08 -4.34 6.68
CA HIS A 413 3.10 -3.37 7.76
C HIS A 413 4.52 -3.26 8.34
N PRO A 414 5.04 -2.03 8.54
CA PRO A 414 6.46 -1.82 8.85
C PRO A 414 6.89 -2.38 10.21
N THR A 415 5.98 -2.48 11.19
CA THR A 415 6.31 -2.87 12.57
C THR A 415 5.44 -3.99 13.15
N ASP A 416 4.55 -4.59 12.38
CA ASP A 416 3.59 -5.61 12.85
C ASP A 416 3.75 -6.83 11.94
N PRO A 417 4.49 -7.85 12.38
CA PRO A 417 4.82 -8.99 11.56
C PRO A 417 3.58 -9.68 10.98
N TYR A 418 3.68 -10.00 9.69
CA TYR A 418 2.66 -10.69 8.90
C TYR A 418 1.31 -9.98 8.76
N THR A 419 1.26 -8.68 9.06
CA THR A 419 0.16 -7.79 8.72
C THR A 419 0.45 -7.11 7.38
N MET A 420 -0.56 -6.98 6.52
CA MET A 420 -0.43 -6.40 5.19
C MET A 420 -1.66 -5.55 4.85
N VAL A 421 -1.44 -4.51 4.05
CA VAL A 421 -2.49 -3.83 3.29
C VAL A 421 -2.39 -4.23 1.83
N SER A 422 -3.51 -4.45 1.17
CA SER A 422 -3.57 -4.77 -0.26
C SER A 422 -4.80 -4.14 -0.91
N VAL A 423 -4.63 -3.70 -2.16
CA VAL A 423 -5.70 -3.07 -2.95
C VAL A 423 -5.89 -3.82 -4.27
N SER A 424 -7.14 -3.90 -4.70
CA SER A 424 -7.49 -4.48 -6.00
C SER A 424 -8.21 -3.48 -6.90
N ASP A 425 -8.02 -3.64 -8.20
CA ASP A 425 -8.71 -2.85 -9.23
C ASP A 425 -9.71 -3.74 -9.99
N ALA A 426 -10.97 -3.31 -10.07
CA ALA A 426 -12.02 -3.96 -10.85
C ALA A 426 -12.58 -3.03 -11.94
N GLY A 427 -11.89 -1.94 -12.27
CA GLY A 427 -12.27 -0.89 -13.22
C GLY A 427 -13.35 0.05 -12.67
N ALA A 428 -14.48 -0.49 -12.21
CA ALA A 428 -15.63 0.26 -11.70
C ALA A 428 -15.78 0.18 -10.16
N GLY A 429 -14.68 -0.13 -9.47
CA GLY A 429 -14.63 -0.31 -8.02
C GLY A 429 -13.38 -1.07 -7.61
N GLY A 430 -13.19 -1.27 -6.31
CA GLY A 430 -12.04 -1.99 -5.81
C GLY A 430 -12.21 -2.38 -4.35
N THR A 431 -11.38 -3.31 -3.89
CA THR A 431 -11.36 -3.71 -2.49
C THR A 431 -10.06 -3.28 -1.85
N LEU A 432 -10.16 -2.59 -0.72
CA LEU A 432 -9.05 -2.42 0.22
C LEU A 432 -9.18 -3.50 1.28
N GLN A 433 -8.14 -4.32 1.42
CA GLN A 433 -8.06 -5.33 2.46
C GLN A 433 -6.88 -5.05 3.37
N VAL A 434 -7.09 -5.17 4.68
CA VAL A 434 -6.02 -5.17 5.68
C VAL A 434 -6.16 -6.48 6.44
N TRP A 435 -5.10 -7.27 6.48
CA TRP A 435 -5.19 -8.64 6.99
C TRP A 435 -3.89 -9.07 7.66
N ARG A 436 -4.03 -9.98 8.63
CA ARG A 436 -2.90 -10.57 9.35
C ARG A 436 -2.96 -12.09 9.26
N ILE A 437 -1.86 -12.69 8.81
CA ILE A 437 -1.74 -14.16 8.72
C ILE A 437 -1.80 -14.75 10.12
N SER A 438 -2.45 -15.91 10.27
CA SER A 438 -2.49 -16.56 11.56
C SER A 438 -1.12 -16.97 12.05
N ASP A 439 -0.84 -16.70 13.32
CA ASP A 439 0.38 -17.14 14.00
C ASP A 439 0.60 -18.66 13.92
N LEU A 440 -0.50 -19.44 13.85
CA LEU A 440 -0.47 -20.91 13.72
C LEU A 440 0.25 -21.39 12.46
N ILE A 441 0.41 -20.54 11.44
CA ILE A 441 1.03 -20.91 10.16
C ILE A 441 2.55 -20.87 10.23
N TRP A 442 3.12 -20.06 11.11
CA TRP A 442 4.56 -19.75 11.12
C TRP A 442 5.24 -19.85 12.49
N ARG A 443 4.48 -19.98 13.58
CA ARG A 443 4.99 -20.22 14.93
C ARG A 443 4.71 -21.67 15.38
N PRO A 444 5.46 -22.19 16.36
CA PRO A 444 5.13 -23.45 17.02
C PRO A 444 3.74 -23.39 17.67
N ILE A 445 2.94 -24.44 17.47
CA ILE A 445 1.55 -24.47 17.91
C ILE A 445 1.40 -24.32 19.44
N ASP A 446 2.27 -24.94 20.22
CA ASP A 446 2.21 -24.92 21.68
C ASP A 446 2.44 -23.52 22.26
N GLU A 447 3.36 -22.76 21.67
CA GLU A 447 3.60 -21.36 22.04
C GLU A 447 2.39 -20.49 21.70
N VAL A 448 1.80 -20.70 20.52
CA VAL A 448 0.61 -19.97 20.08
C VAL A 448 -0.58 -20.24 20.99
N LEU A 449 -0.83 -21.50 21.33
CA LEU A 449 -1.94 -21.89 22.20
C LEU A 449 -1.77 -21.30 23.60
N LYS A 450 -0.56 -21.34 24.15
CA LYS A 450 -0.25 -20.72 25.45
C LYS A 450 -0.52 -19.21 25.44
N ASP A 451 -0.04 -18.50 24.42
CA ASP A 451 -0.28 -17.04 24.28
C ASP A 451 -1.77 -16.70 24.16
N LEU A 452 -2.54 -17.54 23.43
CA LEU A 452 -3.99 -17.37 23.26
C LEU A 452 -4.76 -17.58 24.56
N GLU A 453 -4.33 -18.52 25.41
CA GLU A 453 -4.93 -18.75 26.73
C GLU A 453 -4.75 -17.52 27.65
N GLU A 454 -3.60 -16.85 27.60
CA GLU A 454 -3.35 -15.64 28.39
C GLU A 454 -4.27 -14.45 27.99
N HIS A 455 -4.73 -14.42 26.74
CA HIS A 455 -5.59 -13.35 26.21
C HIS A 455 -7.06 -13.77 26.05
N ARG A 456 -7.41 -14.97 26.51
CA ARG A 456 -8.71 -15.62 26.28
C ARG A 456 -9.90 -14.74 26.65
N ASP A 457 -9.87 -14.13 27.84
CA ASP A 457 -10.99 -13.35 28.35
C ASP A 457 -11.29 -12.14 27.47
N PHE A 458 -10.24 -11.47 26.98
CA PHE A 458 -10.40 -10.36 26.04
C PHE A 458 -10.90 -10.81 24.67
N ILE A 459 -10.31 -11.87 24.11
CA ILE A 459 -10.69 -12.42 22.78
C ILE A 459 -12.16 -12.84 22.77
N LEU A 460 -12.65 -13.43 23.86
CA LEU A 460 -14.04 -13.84 24.03
C LEU A 460 -14.98 -12.70 24.44
N GLY A 461 -14.46 -11.49 24.66
CA GLY A 461 -15.26 -10.33 25.07
C GLY A 461 -15.84 -10.47 26.48
N VAL A 462 -15.21 -11.24 27.36
CA VAL A 462 -15.63 -11.38 28.76
C VAL A 462 -15.35 -10.04 29.45
N GLN A 463 -16.41 -9.33 29.83
CA GLN A 463 -16.29 -8.13 30.65
C GLN A 463 -15.73 -8.54 32.01
N GLU A 464 -14.66 -7.88 32.48
CA GLU A 464 -14.23 -8.02 33.87
C GLU A 464 -15.35 -7.51 34.78
N GLU A 465 -16.18 -8.42 35.28
CA GLU A 465 -17.08 -8.11 36.39
C GLU A 465 -16.23 -7.89 37.64
N GLY A 466 -16.05 -6.61 38.01
CA GLY A 466 -15.70 -6.21 39.37
C GLY A 466 -14.22 -6.15 39.73
N LYS A 467 -13.52 -5.12 39.24
CA LYS A 467 -12.60 -4.36 40.09
C LYS A 467 -13.03 -2.91 40.12
N SER A 468 -13.78 -2.58 41.17
CA SER A 468 -13.94 -1.21 41.67
C SER A 468 -12.57 -0.53 41.74
N ALA A 469 -12.27 0.32 40.76
CA ALA A 469 -11.29 1.38 40.92
C ALA A 469 -12.04 2.61 41.43
N ALA A 470 -12.42 2.57 42.70
CA ALA A 470 -12.68 3.78 43.44
C ALA A 470 -11.36 4.55 43.57
N GLY A 471 -11.24 5.67 42.84
CA GLY A 471 -10.27 6.72 43.11
C GLY A 471 -9.10 6.81 42.15
N ALA A 472 -9.30 7.46 41.00
CA ALA A 472 -8.43 8.52 40.49
C ALA A 472 -8.95 9.08 39.16
N GLU A 473 -10.20 9.56 39.13
CA GLU A 473 -10.61 10.57 38.15
C GLU A 473 -11.16 11.77 38.91
N SER A 474 -10.32 12.78 39.08
CA SER A 474 -10.79 14.11 39.40
C SER A 474 -9.98 15.16 38.65
N LYS A 475 -10.68 15.74 37.66
CA LYS A 475 -10.62 17.14 37.21
C LYS A 475 -9.41 17.60 36.39
N GLN A 476 -9.65 17.78 35.09
CA GLN A 476 -9.81 19.12 34.53
C GLN A 476 -10.53 19.08 33.18
N GLU A 477 -11.86 19.21 33.22
CA GLU A 477 -12.63 19.75 32.10
C GLU A 477 -13.72 20.66 32.71
N GLN A 478 -13.51 21.98 32.65
CA GLN A 478 -14.57 22.98 32.78
C GLN A 478 -14.10 24.36 32.30
N ALA A 479 -14.62 24.77 31.14
CA ALA A 479 -15.15 26.10 30.78
C ALA A 479 -15.60 26.01 29.31
N GLY A 480 -16.87 25.78 28.99
CA GLY A 480 -17.97 26.76 28.91
C GLY A 480 -18.37 26.90 27.42
N ALA A 481 -19.61 27.05 26.97
CA ALA A 481 -20.88 27.31 27.63
C ALA A 481 -22.03 26.79 26.73
N THR A 482 -23.05 26.22 27.37
CA THR A 482 -24.33 25.84 26.77
C THR A 482 -25.18 27.09 26.54
N ILE A 483 -25.66 27.32 25.32
CA ILE A 483 -26.80 28.22 25.05
C ILE A 483 -28.06 27.36 25.02
N SER A 484 -29.04 27.72 25.84
CA SER A 484 -30.35 27.09 25.93
C SER A 484 -31.22 27.48 24.72
N VAL A 485 -31.89 26.50 24.13
CA VAL A 485 -33.00 26.71 23.18
C VAL A 485 -34.29 26.33 23.92
N PRO A 486 -35.32 27.20 23.97
CA PRO A 486 -36.58 26.85 24.61
C PRO A 486 -37.39 25.87 23.76
N PRO A 487 -38.26 25.04 24.38
CA PRO A 487 -39.01 24.01 23.66
C PRO A 487 -40.15 24.60 22.81
N ALA A 488 -40.36 24.01 21.64
CA ALA A 488 -41.48 24.30 20.76
C ALA A 488 -42.80 23.73 21.35
N PRO A 489 -43.95 24.42 21.18
CA PRO A 489 -45.23 23.89 21.62
C PRO A 489 -45.76 22.84 20.65
N GLU A 490 -46.25 21.72 21.20
CA GLU A 490 -46.93 20.65 20.48
C GLU A 490 -48.38 21.02 20.13
N GLY A 491 -48.80 20.62 18.92
CA GLY A 491 -50.20 20.30 18.62
C GLY A 491 -50.76 20.91 17.33
N ALA A 492 -50.72 20.16 16.23
CA ALA A 492 -51.92 19.72 15.50
C ALA A 492 -51.58 19.01 14.16
N SER A 493 -51.85 17.70 14.17
CA SER A 493 -52.21 16.75 13.11
C SER A 493 -51.62 16.79 11.68
N GLN A 494 -51.21 15.59 11.28
CA GLN A 494 -51.16 15.03 9.93
C GLN A 494 -52.36 15.39 9.03
N LYS A 495 -52.09 15.99 7.85
CA LYS A 495 -52.73 15.67 6.57
C LYS A 495 -52.04 16.40 5.41
N GLU A 496 -52.03 15.72 4.26
CA GLU A 496 -51.78 16.21 2.90
C GLU A 496 -50.34 16.15 2.36
N ALA A 497 -50.10 14.96 1.79
CA ALA A 497 -49.17 14.71 0.73
C ALA A 497 -49.70 15.22 -0.64
N ALA A 498 -48.74 15.51 -1.53
CA ALA A 498 -48.80 15.48 -2.99
C ALA A 498 -49.45 16.64 -3.77
N THR A 499 -48.79 16.94 -4.92
CA THR A 499 -49.21 17.76 -6.09
C THR A 499 -49.03 19.28 -5.88
N THR A 500 -48.39 20.08 -6.76
CA THR A 500 -48.45 20.06 -8.23
C THR A 500 -47.28 20.85 -8.86
N LEU A 501 -46.84 20.37 -10.02
CA LEU A 501 -45.97 20.99 -11.02
C LEU A 501 -46.60 22.25 -11.66
N ALA A 502 -45.72 23.18 -12.05
CA ALA A 502 -45.79 24.07 -13.22
C ALA A 502 -46.67 25.35 -13.20
N ALA A 503 -45.98 26.46 -13.53
CA ALA A 503 -46.31 27.45 -14.57
C ALA A 503 -46.34 28.94 -14.14
N ALA A 504 -45.79 29.75 -15.06
CA ALA A 504 -45.77 31.23 -15.20
C ALA A 504 -44.51 31.89 -14.60
N ALA A 505 -43.44 32.23 -15.34
CA ALA A 505 -43.35 32.83 -16.68
C ALA A 505 -44.23 34.08 -16.82
N GLU A 506 -43.66 35.26 -16.55
CA GLU A 506 -43.74 36.49 -17.36
C GLU A 506 -43.26 37.69 -16.54
N ASN A 507 -42.10 38.23 -16.90
CA ASN A 507 -41.96 39.62 -17.33
C ASN A 507 -40.50 39.86 -17.73
N GLY A 508 -40.28 39.91 -19.04
CA GLY A 508 -39.02 40.30 -19.65
C GLY A 508 -39.01 41.76 -20.09
N ALA A 509 -37.78 42.20 -20.39
CA ALA A 509 -37.39 43.31 -21.27
C ALA A 509 -37.71 44.73 -20.76
N GLN A 510 -36.87 45.75 -20.84
CA GLN A 510 -35.57 46.07 -21.48
C GLN A 510 -35.30 47.56 -21.13
N PRO A 511 -34.34 48.30 -21.72
CA PRO A 511 -32.90 48.08 -21.93
C PRO A 511 -32.08 49.28 -21.39
N MET A 512 -30.74 49.23 -21.44
CA MET A 512 -29.96 50.32 -22.06
C MET A 512 -28.52 49.90 -22.33
N ASP A 513 -28.08 50.38 -23.49
CA ASP A 513 -26.83 50.18 -24.18
C ASP A 513 -25.83 51.30 -23.83
N GLU A 514 -24.63 51.15 -24.37
CA GLU A 514 -23.55 52.13 -24.60
C GLU A 514 -22.30 52.13 -23.70
N SER A 515 -21.20 51.95 -24.43
CA SER A 515 -19.76 52.15 -24.20
C SER A 515 -18.92 51.00 -23.65
#